data_AF-A0A844QIU0-F1
#
_entry.id   AF-A0A844QIU0-F1
#
_cell.length_a   1.000
_cell.length_b   1.000
_cell.length_c   1.000
_cell.angle_alpha   90.00
_cell.angle_beta   90.00
_cell.angle_gamma   90.00
#
_symmetry.space_group_name_H-M   'P 1'
#
loop_
_entity.id
_entity.type
_entity.pdbx_description
1 polymer ?
#
loop_
_entity_poly.entity_id
_entity_poly.type
_entity_poly.pdbx_seq_one_letter_code
_entity_poly.pdbx_strand_id
1 'polypeptide(L)'
;MTAGVVMEKMKPKELYSYVYGIVEGMAYARFRKDTVAAGAKTETGMTCIYNWFFSGNGKSYADITAAFRKYPEHGPPVIVAALIKKKCGE
;
A
#
# COMPACT_ATOMS: atom_id res chain seq x y z
N MET A 1 5.26 -1.27 -15.70
CA MET A 1 4.99 0.11 -15.23
C MET A 1 5.74 0.30 -13.91
N THR A 2 6.74 1.18 -13.90
CA THR A 2 7.58 1.44 -12.72
C THR A 2 7.06 2.63 -11.92
N ALA A 3 7.62 2.85 -10.72
CA ALA A 3 7.33 4.00 -9.88
C ALA A 3 7.67 5.32 -10.59
N GLY A 4 8.78 5.39 -11.34
CA GLY A 4 9.14 6.56 -12.14
C GLY A 4 8.06 6.89 -13.18
N VAL A 5 7.61 5.87 -13.93
CA VAL A 5 6.59 6.05 -14.98
C VAL A 5 5.27 6.58 -14.41
N VAL A 6 4.80 6.07 -13.26
CA VAL A 6 3.54 6.56 -12.68
C VAL A 6 3.68 7.98 -12.12
N MET A 7 4.84 8.31 -11.54
CA MET A 7 5.10 9.66 -11.03
C MET A 7 5.20 10.70 -12.14
N GLU A 8 5.67 10.31 -13.33
CA GLU A 8 5.77 11.19 -14.49
C GLU A 8 4.43 11.36 -15.22
N LYS A 9 3.69 10.26 -15.40
CA LYS A 9 2.55 10.24 -16.35
C LYS A 9 1.17 10.39 -15.70
N MET A 10 1.01 10.10 -14.40
CA MET A 10 -0.31 10.16 -13.75
C MET A 10 -0.57 11.53 -13.13
N LYS A 11 -1.79 12.04 -13.33
CA LYS A 11 -2.25 13.23 -12.61
C LYS A 11 -2.42 12.91 -11.12
N PRO A 12 -2.38 13.91 -10.21
CA PRO A 12 -2.46 13.67 -8.77
C PRO A 12 -3.64 12.81 -8.31
N LYS A 13 -4.84 13.02 -8.89
CA LYS A 13 -6.03 12.22 -8.56
C LYS A 13 -5.94 10.78 -9.08
N GLU A 14 -5.40 10.58 -10.27
CA GLU A 14 -5.19 9.25 -10.86
C GLU A 14 -4.16 8.45 -10.05
N LEU A 15 -3.06 9.12 -9.67
CA LEU A 15 -2.03 8.53 -8.83
C LEU A 15 -2.58 8.12 -7.46
N TYR A 16 -3.43 8.95 -6.84
CA TYR A 16 -4.08 8.60 -5.58
C TYR A 16 -4.95 7.35 -5.71
N SER A 17 -5.83 7.30 -6.71
CA SER A 17 -6.67 6.13 -6.97
C SER A 17 -5.85 4.87 -7.27
N TYR A 18 -4.75 5.01 -8.00
CA TYR A 18 -3.84 3.92 -8.29
C TYR A 18 -3.16 3.38 -7.02
N VAL A 19 -2.64 4.26 -6.16
CA VAL A 19 -2.07 3.87 -4.86
C VAL A 19 -3.11 3.24 -3.96
N TYR A 20 -4.32 3.80 -3.92
CA TYR A 20 -5.42 3.23 -3.14
C TYR A 20 -5.76 1.81 -3.58
N GLY A 21 -5.83 1.53 -4.89
CA GLY A 21 -6.05 0.18 -5.39
C GLY A 21 -4.97 -0.83 -4.97
N ILE A 22 -3.71 -0.39 -4.88
CA ILE A 22 -2.62 -1.23 -4.36
C ILE A 22 -2.84 -1.52 -2.87
N VAL A 23 -3.16 -0.50 -2.08
CA VAL A 23 -3.42 -0.65 -0.64
C VAL A 23 -4.59 -1.59 -0.38
N GLU A 24 -5.68 -1.44 -1.13
CA GLU A 24 -6.86 -2.31 -1.07
C GLU A 24 -6.50 -3.77 -1.37
N GLY A 25 -5.77 -4.01 -2.47
CA GLY A 25 -5.34 -5.36 -2.83
C GLY A 25 -4.45 -6.01 -1.76
N MET A 26 -3.53 -5.25 -1.15
CA MET A 26 -2.66 -5.73 -0.08
C MET A 26 -3.44 -6.00 1.21
N ALA A 27 -4.39 -5.14 1.56
CA ALA A 27 -5.25 -5.31 2.72
C ALA A 27 -6.12 -6.58 2.59
N TYR A 28 -6.73 -6.80 1.42
CA TYR A 28 -7.49 -8.01 1.15
C TYR A 28 -6.61 -9.26 1.15
N ALA A 29 -5.43 -9.21 0.53
CA ALA A 29 -4.49 -10.33 0.56
C ALA A 29 -4.10 -10.70 1.99
N ARG A 30 -3.88 -9.70 2.85
CA ARG A 30 -3.57 -9.91 4.28
C ARG A 30 -4.74 -10.55 5.02
N PHE A 31 -5.95 -10.04 4.82
CA PHE A 31 -7.18 -10.63 5.39
C PHE A 31 -7.32 -12.11 5.03
N ARG A 32 -7.11 -12.45 3.74
CA ARG A 32 -7.21 -13.84 3.27
C ARG A 32 -6.14 -14.73 3.90
N LYS A 33 -4.89 -14.27 3.95
CA LYS A 33 -3.79 -15.01 4.57
C LYS A 33 -4.06 -15.29 6.05
N ASP A 34 -4.40 -14.24 6.81
CA ASP A 34 -4.61 -14.35 8.26
C ASP A 34 -5.85 -15.20 8.59
N THR A 35 -6.93 -15.06 7.80
CA THR A 35 -8.15 -15.86 7.98
C THR A 35 -7.91 -17.35 7.76
N VAL A 36 -7.13 -17.71 6.73
CA VAL A 36 -6.78 -19.12 6.47
C VAL A 36 -5.89 -19.66 7.59
N ALA A 37 -4.89 -18.89 8.03
CA ALA A 37 -3.98 -19.31 9.09
C ALA A 37 -4.67 -19.54 10.45
N ALA A 38 -5.66 -18.70 10.78
CA ALA A 38 -6.40 -18.79 12.03
C ALA A 38 -7.58 -19.81 11.99
N GLY A 39 -7.99 -20.26 10.80
CA GLY A 39 -9.20 -21.08 10.63
C GLY A 39 -10.51 -20.31 10.88
N ALA A 40 -10.45 -19.01 11.09
CA ALA A 40 -11.57 -18.13 11.35
C ALA A 40 -11.28 -16.72 10.82
N LYS A 41 -12.36 -15.95 10.56
CA LYS A 41 -12.27 -14.58 10.03
C LYS A 41 -11.34 -13.72 10.90
N THR A 42 -10.26 -13.24 10.30
CA THR A 42 -9.24 -12.42 10.99
C THR A 42 -8.95 -11.14 10.23
N GLU A 43 -9.35 -10.00 10.79
CA GLU A 43 -9.26 -8.69 10.13
C GLU A 43 -8.10 -7.82 10.65
N THR A 44 -7.39 -8.24 11.72
CA THR A 44 -6.38 -7.43 12.40
C THR A 44 -5.31 -6.87 11.45
N GLY A 45 -4.73 -7.70 10.58
CA GLY A 45 -3.70 -7.25 9.63
C GLY A 45 -4.23 -6.29 8.56
N MET A 46 -5.41 -6.58 8.01
CA MET A 46 -6.12 -5.70 7.06
C MET A 46 -6.43 -4.34 7.69
N THR A 47 -6.97 -4.34 8.90
CA THR A 47 -7.29 -3.12 9.66
C THR A 47 -6.03 -2.29 9.94
N CYS A 48 -4.89 -2.92 10.24
CA CYS A 48 -3.63 -2.19 10.37
C CYS A 48 -3.26 -1.44 9.08
N ILE A 49 -3.37 -2.10 7.92
CA ILE A 49 -3.04 -1.50 6.62
C ILE A 49 -3.94 -0.30 6.32
N TYR A 50 -5.26 -0.44 6.53
CA TYR A 50 -6.20 0.66 6.34
C TYR A 50 -5.94 1.82 7.30
N ASN A 51 -5.76 1.55 8.58
CA ASN A 51 -5.48 2.60 9.56
C ASN A 51 -4.17 3.31 9.24
N TRP A 52 -3.14 2.57 8.85
CA TRP A 52 -1.89 3.18 8.39
C TRP A 52 -2.13 4.11 7.20
N PHE A 53 -2.89 3.70 6.18
CA PHE A 53 -3.11 4.52 5.00
C PHE A 53 -4.00 5.76 5.27
N PHE A 54 -5.12 5.57 5.99
CA PHE A 54 -6.16 6.58 6.13
C PHE A 54 -6.03 7.50 7.35
N SER A 55 -5.48 7.03 8.48
CA SER A 55 -5.50 7.79 9.74
C SER A 55 -4.45 8.92 9.81
N GLY A 56 -3.52 9.00 8.86
CA GLY A 56 -2.39 9.93 8.89
C GLY A 56 -2.62 11.30 8.28
N ASN A 57 -3.86 11.75 8.03
CA ASN A 57 -4.15 12.99 7.28
C ASN A 57 -3.39 13.09 5.95
N GLY A 58 -3.27 11.97 5.22
CA GLY A 58 -2.53 11.89 3.96
C GLY A 58 -1.00 11.69 4.10
N LYS A 59 -0.46 11.63 5.32
CA LYS A 59 0.97 11.36 5.56
C LYS A 59 1.46 10.08 4.87
N SER A 60 0.70 9.00 4.97
CA SER A 60 1.10 7.72 4.37
C SER A 60 1.13 7.78 2.85
N TYR A 61 0.20 8.51 2.22
CA TYR A 61 0.25 8.78 0.79
C TYR A 61 1.48 9.64 0.41
N ALA A 62 1.80 10.67 1.21
CA ALA A 62 3.02 11.46 1.01
C ALA A 62 4.29 10.59 1.13
N ASP A 63 4.38 9.74 2.14
CA ASP A 63 5.51 8.83 2.36
C ASP A 63 5.63 7.81 1.19
N ILE A 64 4.52 7.28 0.67
CA ILE A 64 4.51 6.40 -0.51
C ILE A 64 5.03 7.12 -1.75
N THR A 65 4.51 8.31 -2.06
CA THR A 65 4.95 9.05 -3.26
C THR A 65 6.40 9.54 -3.12
N ALA A 66 6.88 9.83 -1.92
CA ALA A 66 8.29 10.09 -1.65
C ALA A 66 9.14 8.83 -1.93
N ALA A 67 8.68 7.65 -1.50
CA ALA A 67 9.36 6.39 -1.80
C ALA A 67 9.37 6.07 -3.30
N PHE A 68 8.29 6.36 -4.03
CA PHE A 68 8.26 6.20 -5.49
C PHE A 68 9.33 7.05 -6.19
N ARG A 69 9.52 8.30 -5.76
CA ARG A 69 10.60 9.16 -6.27
C ARG A 69 11.99 8.66 -5.91
N LYS A 70 12.15 8.08 -4.72
CA LYS A 70 13.43 7.51 -4.27
C LYS A 70 13.81 6.23 -5.00
N TYR A 71 12.83 5.44 -5.41
CA TYR A 71 13.03 4.13 -6.03
C TYR A 71 12.29 4.00 -7.37
N PRO A 72 12.62 4.83 -8.38
CA PRO A 72 11.84 4.97 -9.60
C PRO A 72 11.82 3.71 -10.46
N GLU A 73 12.85 2.86 -10.37
CA GLU A 73 12.99 1.63 -11.17
C GLU A 73 12.11 0.47 -10.66
N HIS A 74 11.55 0.58 -9.46
CA HIS A 74 10.78 -0.51 -8.86
C HIS A 74 9.29 -0.42 -9.18
N GLY A 75 8.61 -1.57 -9.16
CA GLY A 75 7.17 -1.63 -9.29
C GLY A 75 6.47 -0.95 -8.10
N PRO A 76 5.46 -0.08 -8.32
CA PRO A 76 4.74 0.57 -7.23
C PRO A 76 4.20 -0.40 -6.15
N PRO A 77 3.62 -1.58 -6.50
CA PRO A 77 3.17 -2.54 -5.49
C PRO A 77 4.30 -3.08 -4.60
N VAL A 78 5.51 -3.23 -5.13
CA VAL A 78 6.68 -3.73 -4.38
C VAL A 78 7.10 -2.71 -3.31
N ILE A 79 7.14 -1.43 -3.68
CA ILE A 79 7.49 -0.35 -2.75
C ILE A 79 6.42 -0.25 -1.65
N VAL A 80 5.13 -0.27 -2.01
CA VAL A 80 4.03 -0.20 -1.04
C VAL A 80 4.06 -1.41 -0.10
N ALA A 81 4.30 -2.63 -0.62
CA ALA A 81 4.43 -3.83 0.20
C ALA A 81 5.56 -3.71 1.22
N ALA A 82 6.72 -3.17 0.83
CA ALA A 82 7.84 -2.95 1.75
C ALA A 82 7.50 -1.95 2.87
N LEU A 83 6.76 -0.88 2.55
CA LEU A 83 6.29 0.09 3.54
C LEU A 83 5.25 -0.53 4.50
N ILE A 84 4.31 -1.31 3.96
CA ILE A 84 3.33 -2.06 4.76
C ILE A 84 4.05 -3.02 5.71
N LYS A 85 5.00 -3.82 5.20
CA LYS A 85 5.77 -4.76 6.02
C LYS A 85 6.47 -4.05 7.18
N LYS A 86 7.04 -2.87 6.94
CA LYS A 86 7.68 -2.05 7.99
C LYS A 86 6.68 -1.54 9.04
N LYS A 87 5.42 -1.31 8.69
CA LYS A 87 4.41 -0.66 9.55
C LYS A 87 3.49 -1.66 10.26
N CYS A 88 3.10 -2.72 9.58
CA CYS A 88 2.10 -3.70 10.01
C CYS A 88 2.64 -5.13 10.10
N GLY A 89 3.93 -5.37 9.82
CA GLY A 89 4.51 -6.71 9.80
C GLY A 89 4.12 -7.54 8.58
N GLU A 90 4.53 -8.80 8.57
CA GLU A 90 4.19 -9.80 7.52
C GLU A 90 2.90 -10.56 7.78
#